data_AF-A0AA85K8Z5-F1
#
_entry.id   AF-A0AA85K8Z5-F1
#
_cell.length_a   1.000
_cell.length_b   1.000
_cell.length_c   1.000
_cell.angle_alpha   90.00
_cell.angle_beta   90.00
_cell.angle_gamma   90.00
#
_symmetry.space_group_name_H-M   'P 1'
#
loop_
_entity.id
_entity.type
_entity.pdbx_description
1 polymer ?
#
loop_
_entity_poly.entity_id
_entity_poly.type
_entity_poly.pdbx_seq_one_letter_code
_entity_poly.pdbx_strand_id
1 'polypeptide(L)'
;MHTQGISSKHFEYSNCLQKISDAIQKWETTRNSVIKSCQRLEESHKEDNRLANVQPCFSLPILNELIETRLDTSRKLAIGKYQEKSFDAIDKFNVSTNNLLSIMNSLVENIMNHQSVSSNQLPKVMTIQSILNSIDAFKTLLINEYDAIRLYHVKRVFIHSDSFNDLLVNSNPLPDNSPTKLVWCNEFIVQLNTLLDFLI
;
A
#
# COMPACT_ATOMS: atom_id res chain seq x y z
N MET A 1 23.69 -36.97 21.07
CA MET A 1 22.39 -36.29 21.33
C MET A 1 22.45 -34.90 20.70
N HIS A 2 21.99 -34.74 19.45
CA HIS A 2 22.09 -33.48 18.68
C HIS A 2 20.85 -33.23 17.81
N THR A 3 19.65 -33.44 18.35
CA THR A 3 18.39 -33.26 17.61
C THR A 3 17.53 -32.08 18.09
N GLN A 4 17.90 -31.39 19.17
CA GLN A 4 17.09 -30.27 19.71
C GLN A 4 17.29 -28.93 18.99
N GLY A 5 18.40 -28.72 18.28
CA GLY A 5 18.69 -27.43 17.62
C GLY A 5 17.97 -27.20 16.28
N ILE A 6 17.68 -28.27 15.53
CA ILE A 6 17.09 -28.20 14.19
C ILE A 6 15.58 -27.88 14.27
N SER A 7 14.89 -28.44 15.27
CA SER A 7 13.44 -28.22 15.48
C SER A 7 13.09 -26.79 15.90
N SER A 8 13.97 -26.06 16.60
CA SER A 8 13.70 -24.68 17.04
C SER A 8 13.78 -23.69 15.87
N LYS A 9 14.79 -23.85 15.01
CA LYS A 9 15.05 -22.93 13.89
C LYS A 9 14.02 -23.06 12.77
N HIS A 10 13.61 -24.29 12.45
CA HIS A 10 12.50 -24.53 11.52
C HIS A 10 11.21 -23.85 12.00
N PHE A 11 10.95 -23.88 13.30
CA PHE A 11 9.78 -23.22 13.90
C PHE A 11 9.88 -21.69 13.86
N GLU A 12 11.08 -21.14 14.10
CA GLU A 12 11.34 -19.69 14.06
C GLU A 12 11.15 -19.09 12.65
N TYR A 13 11.70 -19.72 11.61
CA TYR A 13 11.56 -19.23 10.23
C TYR A 13 10.14 -19.39 9.70
N SER A 14 9.47 -20.51 10.00
CA SER A 14 8.06 -20.72 9.64
C SER A 14 7.14 -19.66 10.28
N ASN A 15 7.37 -19.31 11.54
CA ASN A 15 6.64 -18.23 12.21
C ASN A 15 6.93 -16.86 11.58
N CYS A 16 8.18 -16.58 11.21
CA CYS A 16 8.53 -15.34 10.50
C CYS A 16 7.82 -15.23 9.15
N LEU A 17 7.77 -16.32 8.37
CA LEU A 17 7.05 -16.38 7.10
C LEU A 17 5.56 -16.11 7.28
N GLN A 18 4.93 -16.71 8.29
CA GLN A 18 3.52 -16.44 8.59
C GLN A 18 3.29 -14.96 8.90
N LYS A 19 4.14 -14.35 9.74
CA LYS A 19 4.05 -12.91 10.06
C LYS A 19 4.21 -12.03 8.82
N ILE A 20 5.11 -12.39 7.91
CA ILE A 20 5.31 -11.67 6.65
C ILE A 20 4.06 -11.80 5.76
N SER A 21 3.53 -13.02 5.62
CA SER A 21 2.30 -13.28 4.85
C SER A 21 1.12 -12.46 5.38
N ASP A 22 0.88 -12.48 6.70
CA ASP A 22 -0.19 -11.72 7.34
C ASP A 22 0.01 -10.20 7.16
N ALA A 23 1.25 -9.72 7.26
CA ALA A 23 1.59 -8.32 7.07
C ALA A 23 1.40 -7.87 5.61
N ILE A 24 1.73 -8.71 4.63
CA ILE A 24 1.47 -8.47 3.20
C ILE A 24 -0.04 -8.39 2.95
N GLN A 25 -0.83 -9.34 3.45
CA GLN A 25 -2.28 -9.32 3.27
C GLN A 25 -2.92 -8.06 3.87
N LYS A 26 -2.45 -7.66 5.07
CA LYS A 26 -2.90 -6.42 5.71
C LYS A 26 -2.52 -5.20 4.88
N TRP A 27 -1.29 -5.14 4.36
CA TRP A 27 -0.80 -4.08 3.50
C TRP A 27 -1.58 -3.96 2.18
N GLU A 28 -1.91 -5.09 1.54
CA GLU A 28 -2.76 -5.09 0.34
C GLU A 28 -4.17 -4.58 0.63
N THR A 29 -4.73 -4.98 1.78
CA THR A 29 -6.06 -4.54 2.21
C THR A 29 -6.10 -3.03 2.43
N THR A 30 -5.11 -2.46 3.11
CA THR A 30 -5.02 -1.01 3.33
C THR A 30 -4.72 -0.26 2.04
N ARG A 31 -3.86 -0.79 1.15
CA ARG A 31 -3.62 -0.25 -0.21
C ARG A 31 -4.93 -0.13 -0.99
N ASN A 32 -5.71 -1.21 -1.04
CA ASN A 32 -6.99 -1.23 -1.75
C ASN A 32 -8.01 -0.27 -1.12
N SER A 33 -7.94 -0.08 0.20
CA SER A 33 -8.76 0.93 0.88
C SER A 33 -8.42 2.36 0.44
N VAL A 34 -7.13 2.68 0.26
CA VAL A 34 -6.69 3.99 -0.26
C VAL A 34 -7.22 4.21 -1.67
N ILE A 35 -7.05 3.23 -2.55
CA ILE A 35 -7.52 3.34 -3.94
C ILE A 35 -9.02 3.60 -3.98
N LYS A 36 -9.81 2.81 -3.23
CA LYS A 36 -11.27 2.95 -3.17
C LYS A 36 -11.72 4.28 -2.59
N SER A 37 -11.07 4.77 -1.53
CA SER A 37 -11.43 6.07 -0.93
C SER A 37 -11.13 7.23 -1.88
N CYS A 38 -9.99 7.21 -2.55
CA CYS A 38 -9.62 8.18 -3.58
C CYS A 38 -10.56 8.15 -4.80
N GLN A 39 -11.00 6.96 -5.25
CA GLN A 39 -11.98 6.84 -6.34
C GLN A 39 -13.32 7.46 -5.97
N ARG A 40 -13.82 7.19 -4.76
CA ARG A 40 -15.06 7.82 -4.26
C ARG A 40 -14.95 9.34 -4.13
N LEU A 41 -13.79 9.82 -3.71
CA LEU A 41 -13.52 11.25 -3.67
C LEU A 41 -13.59 11.87 -5.07
N GLU A 42 -12.92 11.26 -6.05
CA GLU A 42 -12.98 11.70 -7.46
C GLU A 42 -14.41 11.70 -8.01
N GLU A 43 -15.20 10.66 -7.73
CA GLU A 43 -16.62 10.59 -8.09
C GLU A 43 -17.42 11.74 -7.45
N SER A 44 -17.15 12.05 -6.18
CA SER A 44 -17.79 13.17 -5.48
C SER A 44 -17.45 14.53 -6.12
N HIS A 45 -16.22 14.72 -6.60
CA HIS A 45 -15.83 15.93 -7.32
C HIS A 45 -16.48 16.04 -8.69
N LYS A 46 -16.59 14.92 -9.43
CA LYS A 46 -17.30 14.88 -10.71
C LYS A 46 -18.77 15.23 -10.54
N GLU A 47 -19.40 14.73 -9.48
CA GLU A 47 -20.79 15.04 -9.16
C GLU A 47 -20.97 16.51 -8.76
N ASP A 48 -20.07 17.06 -7.94
CA ASP A 48 -20.09 18.48 -7.58
C ASP A 48 -19.98 19.39 -8.81
N ASN A 49 -19.08 19.08 -9.76
CA ASN A 49 -18.95 19.82 -11.01
C ASN A 49 -20.22 19.75 -11.89
N ARG A 50 -20.96 18.64 -11.86
CA ARG A 50 -22.24 18.50 -12.58
C ARG A 50 -23.32 19.35 -11.93
N LEU A 51 -23.39 19.33 -10.60
CA LEU A 51 -24.39 20.06 -9.82
C LEU A 51 -24.12 21.56 -9.76
N ALA A 52 -22.87 22.01 -9.94
CA ALA A 52 -22.50 23.43 -9.96
C ALA A 52 -23.20 24.23 -11.07
N ASN A 53 -23.63 23.57 -12.15
CA ASN A 53 -24.32 24.21 -13.28
C ASN A 53 -25.85 24.11 -13.20
N VAL A 54 -26.40 23.51 -12.13
CA VAL A 54 -27.85 23.38 -11.94
C VAL A 54 -28.36 24.63 -11.24
N GLN A 55 -29.00 25.53 -11.99
CA GLN A 55 -29.67 26.69 -11.40
C GLN A 55 -31.08 26.31 -10.91
N PRO A 56 -31.42 26.60 -9.65
CA PRO A 56 -32.81 26.50 -9.19
C PRO A 56 -33.67 27.56 -9.92
N CYS A 57 -34.86 27.15 -10.34
CA CYS A 57 -35.78 27.96 -11.15
C CYS A 57 -37.07 28.30 -10.40
N PHE A 58 -36.95 28.93 -9.24
CA PHE A 58 -38.10 29.42 -8.47
C PHE A 58 -38.40 30.89 -8.83
N SER A 59 -39.68 31.24 -8.86
CA SER A 59 -40.16 32.61 -9.14
C SER A 59 -39.78 33.62 -8.05
N LEU A 60 -39.49 33.15 -6.83
CA LEU A 60 -39.04 33.96 -5.71
C LEU A 60 -37.51 33.89 -5.58
N PRO A 61 -36.77 35.01 -5.76
CA PRO A 61 -35.30 35.02 -5.71
C PRO A 61 -34.72 34.45 -4.41
N ILE A 62 -35.38 34.71 -3.28
CA ILE A 62 -34.94 34.21 -1.96
C ILE A 62 -34.98 32.69 -1.85
N LEU A 63 -35.86 32.02 -2.60
CA LEU A 63 -35.91 30.56 -2.64
C LEU A 63 -34.75 29.99 -3.45
N ASN A 64 -34.32 30.67 -4.52
CA ASN A 64 -33.14 30.26 -5.30
C ASN A 64 -31.88 30.35 -4.43
N GLU A 65 -31.68 31.46 -3.72
CA GLU A 65 -30.52 31.67 -2.85
C GLU A 65 -30.44 30.62 -1.71
N LEU A 66 -31.57 30.33 -1.06
CA LEU A 66 -31.63 29.32 0.01
C LEU A 66 -31.29 27.92 -0.51
N ILE A 67 -31.74 27.56 -1.71
CA ILE A 67 -31.47 26.25 -2.31
C ILE A 67 -30.01 26.15 -2.76
N GLU A 68 -29.48 27.18 -3.42
CA GLU A 68 -28.06 27.24 -3.80
C GLU A 68 -27.15 27.08 -2.58
N THR A 69 -27.43 27.81 -1.50
CA THR A 69 -26.66 27.74 -0.24
C THR A 69 -26.70 26.34 0.38
N ARG A 70 -27.89 25.71 0.44
CA ARG A 70 -28.03 24.34 0.97
C ARG A 70 -27.35 23.30 0.09
N LEU A 71 -27.45 23.44 -1.22
CA LEU A 71 -26.77 22.56 -2.18
C LEU A 71 -25.26 22.70 -2.08
N ASP A 72 -24.72 23.92 -2.03
CA ASP A 72 -23.29 24.19 -1.82
C ASP A 72 -22.79 23.58 -0.51
N THR A 73 -23.50 23.80 0.60
CA THR A 73 -23.15 23.22 1.91
C THR A 73 -23.14 21.69 1.87
N SER A 74 -24.18 21.09 1.29
CA SER A 74 -24.30 19.63 1.19
C SER A 74 -23.19 19.01 0.34
N ARG A 75 -22.83 19.66 -0.77
CA ARG A 75 -21.74 19.23 -1.66
C ARG A 75 -20.38 19.30 -0.96
N LYS A 76 -20.07 20.42 -0.30
CA LYS A 76 -18.84 20.57 0.51
C LYS A 76 -18.73 19.53 1.62
N LEU A 77 -19.82 19.25 2.33
CA LEU A 77 -19.85 18.21 3.37
C LEU A 77 -19.61 16.80 2.79
N ALA A 78 -20.21 16.49 1.63
CA ALA A 78 -20.01 15.20 0.98
C ALA A 78 -18.55 14.99 0.56
N ILE A 79 -17.94 16.00 -0.08
CA ILE A 79 -16.52 15.99 -0.44
C ILE A 79 -15.65 15.84 0.80
N GLY A 80 -15.85 16.68 1.82
CA GLY A 80 -15.05 16.66 3.04
C GLY A 80 -15.05 15.30 3.73
N LYS A 81 -16.21 14.62 3.76
CA LYS A 81 -16.34 13.26 4.29
C LYS A 81 -15.49 12.24 3.52
N TYR A 82 -15.41 12.34 2.20
CA TYR A 82 -14.58 11.42 1.41
C TYR A 82 -13.09 11.78 1.48
N GLN A 83 -12.75 13.06 1.64
CA GLN A 83 -11.39 13.50 1.92
C GLN A 83 -10.89 12.92 3.25
N GLU A 84 -11.66 13.08 4.34
CA GLU A 84 -11.33 12.50 5.66
C GLU A 84 -11.09 10.99 5.58
N LYS A 85 -12.01 10.25 4.93
CA LYS A 85 -11.85 8.82 4.71
C LYS A 85 -10.61 8.45 3.90
N SER A 86 -10.19 9.31 2.98
CA SER A 86 -8.96 9.10 2.22
C SER A 86 -7.71 9.27 3.08
N PHE A 87 -7.72 10.26 3.99
CA PHE A 87 -6.65 10.47 4.96
C PHE A 87 -6.54 9.32 5.96
N ASP A 88 -7.66 8.86 6.52
CA ASP A 88 -7.68 7.69 7.39
C ASP A 88 -7.12 6.43 6.71
N ALA A 89 -7.44 6.26 5.42
CA ALA A 89 -6.96 5.13 4.64
C ALA A 89 -5.44 5.23 4.39
N ILE A 90 -4.91 6.41 4.05
CA ILE A 90 -3.48 6.56 3.79
C ILE A 90 -2.66 6.39 5.06
N ASP A 91 -3.16 6.86 6.22
CA ASP A 91 -2.48 6.64 7.50
C ASP A 91 -2.38 5.16 7.85
N LYS A 92 -3.46 4.40 7.68
CA LYS A 92 -3.46 2.94 7.87
C LYS A 92 -2.51 2.24 6.89
N PHE A 93 -2.44 2.72 5.64
CA PHE A 93 -1.52 2.20 4.64
C PHE A 93 -0.06 2.46 5.03
N ASN A 94 0.28 3.68 5.46
CA ASN A 94 1.61 4.04 5.95
C ASN A 94 2.03 3.15 7.13
N VAL A 95 1.15 2.98 8.12
CA VAL A 95 1.39 2.11 9.28
C VAL A 95 1.62 0.66 8.85
N SER A 96 0.78 0.12 7.94
CA SER A 96 0.95 -1.26 7.46
C SER A 96 2.25 -1.47 6.68
N THR A 97 2.67 -0.48 5.88
CA THR A 97 3.92 -0.52 5.11
C THR A 97 5.13 -0.53 6.05
N ASN A 98 5.14 0.37 7.03
CA ASN A 98 6.21 0.43 8.04
C ASN A 98 6.30 -0.86 8.86
N ASN A 99 5.14 -1.44 9.22
CA ASN A 99 5.11 -2.73 9.93
C ASN A 99 5.71 -3.86 9.09
N LEU A 100 5.35 -3.95 7.79
CA LEU A 100 5.90 -4.95 6.89
C LEU A 100 7.42 -4.77 6.70
N LEU A 101 7.89 -3.54 6.50
CA LEU A 101 9.33 -3.23 6.44
C LEU A 101 10.06 -3.62 7.73
N SER A 102 9.48 -3.35 8.89
CA SER A 102 10.04 -3.72 10.20
C SER A 102 10.19 -5.23 10.34
N ILE A 103 9.16 -6.00 10.01
CA ILE A 103 9.21 -7.48 10.06
C ILE A 103 10.30 -8.00 9.12
N MET A 104 10.41 -7.46 7.90
CA MET A 104 11.45 -7.84 6.96
C MET A 104 12.87 -7.48 7.43
N ASN A 105 13.04 -6.33 8.09
CA ASN A 105 14.33 -5.95 8.67
C ASN A 105 14.72 -6.89 9.81
N SER A 106 13.77 -7.28 10.67
CA SER A 106 14.00 -8.28 11.72
C SER A 106 14.38 -9.64 11.13
N LEU A 107 13.75 -10.06 10.01
CA LEU A 107 14.15 -11.28 9.30
C LEU A 107 15.59 -11.20 8.79
N VAL A 108 15.98 -10.08 8.17
CA VAL A 108 17.36 -9.85 7.70
C VAL A 108 18.35 -9.95 8.85
N GLU A 109 18.06 -9.32 9.99
CA GLU A 109 18.91 -9.38 11.18
C GLU A 109 19.05 -10.83 11.69
N ASN A 110 17.95 -11.59 11.76
CA ASN A 110 17.97 -13.00 12.15
C ASN A 110 18.81 -13.87 11.19
N ILE A 111 18.70 -13.64 9.89
CA ILE A 111 19.51 -14.37 8.88
C ILE A 111 21.00 -14.03 9.01
N MET A 112 21.34 -12.75 9.21
CA MET A 112 22.73 -12.31 9.38
C MET A 112 23.35 -12.88 10.67
N ASN A 113 22.58 -12.91 11.77
CA ASN A 113 23.00 -13.54 13.01
C ASN A 113 23.14 -15.05 12.88
N HIS A 114 22.45 -15.70 11.94
CA HIS A 114 22.64 -17.11 11.64
C HIS A 114 23.98 -17.40 10.94
N GLN A 115 24.44 -16.49 10.08
CA GLN A 115 25.71 -16.59 9.36
C GLN A 115 26.92 -16.60 10.30
N SER A 116 26.88 -15.79 11.37
CA SER A 116 27.99 -15.68 12.33
C SER A 116 28.19 -16.96 13.17
N VAL A 117 27.16 -17.81 13.25
CA VAL A 117 27.17 -19.05 14.06
C VAL A 117 27.48 -20.31 13.23
N SER A 118 27.32 -20.26 11.90
CA SER A 118 27.35 -21.45 11.02
C SER A 118 28.44 -21.37 9.92
N SER A 119 29.70 -21.22 10.31
CA SER A 119 30.80 -20.97 9.36
C SER A 119 31.27 -22.18 8.52
N ASN A 120 30.70 -23.39 8.65
CA ASN A 120 31.32 -24.59 8.05
C ASN A 120 30.45 -25.47 7.11
N GLN A 121 29.18 -25.18 6.83
CA GLN A 121 28.34 -26.12 6.05
C GLN A 121 27.28 -25.50 5.12
N LEU A 122 27.45 -24.26 4.63
CA LEU A 122 26.51 -23.75 3.61
C LEU A 122 26.83 -24.32 2.22
N PRO A 123 25.84 -24.89 1.50
CA PRO A 123 26.03 -25.40 0.15
C PRO A 123 26.49 -24.30 -0.82
N LYS A 124 27.35 -24.67 -1.78
CA LYS A 124 27.90 -23.76 -2.82
C LYS A 124 26.84 -23.15 -3.76
N VAL A 125 25.61 -23.65 -3.75
CA VAL A 125 24.58 -23.40 -4.77
C VAL A 125 23.62 -22.27 -4.37
N MET A 126 23.45 -22.00 -3.07
CA MET A 126 22.57 -20.94 -2.60
C MET A 126 23.17 -20.31 -1.34
N THR A 127 23.50 -19.03 -1.43
CA THR A 127 24.18 -18.31 -0.36
C THR A 127 23.18 -17.49 0.46
N ILE A 128 23.50 -17.22 1.73
CA ILE A 128 22.78 -16.23 2.55
C ILE A 128 22.60 -14.91 1.79
N GLN A 129 23.60 -14.51 1.00
CA GLN A 129 23.53 -13.34 0.14
C GLN A 129 22.37 -13.40 -0.87
N SER A 130 22.05 -14.57 -1.43
CA SER A 130 20.90 -14.75 -2.33
C SER A 130 19.57 -14.48 -1.63
N ILE A 131 19.45 -14.87 -0.36
CA ILE A 131 18.25 -14.65 0.45
C ILE A 131 18.09 -13.18 0.75
N LEU A 132 19.18 -12.53 1.19
CA LEU A 132 19.22 -11.10 1.47
C LEU A 132 18.89 -10.27 0.23
N ASN A 133 19.48 -10.60 -0.92
CA ASN A 133 19.19 -9.93 -2.20
C ASN A 133 17.71 -10.05 -2.59
N SER A 134 17.08 -11.21 -2.33
CA SER A 134 15.66 -11.42 -2.63
C SER A 134 14.77 -10.55 -1.73
N ILE A 135 15.13 -10.42 -0.44
CA ILE A 135 14.43 -9.54 0.49
C ILE A 135 14.58 -8.07 0.09
N ASP A 136 15.78 -7.62 -0.27
CA ASP A 136 16.03 -6.24 -0.69
C ASP A 136 15.35 -5.89 -2.00
N ALA A 137 15.30 -6.82 -2.96
CA ALA A 137 14.53 -6.65 -4.19
C ALA A 137 13.04 -6.43 -3.89
N PHE A 138 12.47 -7.24 -3.00
CA PHE A 138 11.07 -7.08 -2.58
C PHE A 138 10.83 -5.75 -1.84
N LYS A 139 11.72 -5.36 -0.91
CA LYS A 139 11.63 -4.06 -0.23
C LYS A 139 11.65 -2.90 -1.22
N THR A 140 12.48 -2.98 -2.25
CA THR A 140 12.56 -1.95 -3.30
C THR A 140 11.23 -1.82 -4.05
N LEU A 141 10.62 -2.96 -4.45
CA LEU A 141 9.31 -2.97 -5.08
C LEU A 141 8.22 -2.41 -4.16
N LEU A 142 8.23 -2.80 -2.89
CA LEU A 142 7.30 -2.32 -1.87
C LEU A 142 7.38 -0.80 -1.69
N ILE A 143 8.59 -0.24 -1.62
CA ILE A 143 8.82 1.21 -1.47
C ILE A 143 8.33 1.96 -2.72
N ASN A 144 8.66 1.45 -3.92
CA ASN A 144 8.20 2.06 -5.16
C ASN A 144 6.66 2.12 -5.26
N GLU A 145 5.98 1.02 -4.88
CA GLU A 145 4.52 0.97 -4.86
C GLU A 145 3.94 1.87 -3.76
N TYR A 146 4.58 1.92 -2.60
CA TYR A 146 4.21 2.82 -1.51
C TYR A 146 4.23 4.28 -1.95
N ASP A 147 5.31 4.72 -2.59
CA ASP A 147 5.45 6.08 -3.10
C ASP A 147 4.44 6.37 -4.21
N ALA A 148 4.20 5.42 -5.11
CA ALA A 148 3.18 5.57 -6.16
C ALA A 148 1.77 5.76 -5.59
N ILE A 149 1.40 5.00 -4.55
CA ILE A 149 0.08 5.12 -3.90
C ILE A 149 -0.04 6.45 -3.13
N ARG A 150 1.04 6.92 -2.50
CA ARG A 150 1.05 8.24 -1.84
C ARG A 150 0.91 9.38 -2.84
N LEU A 151 1.64 9.33 -3.95
CA LEU A 151 1.51 10.29 -5.04
C LEU A 151 0.11 10.29 -5.63
N TYR A 152 -0.49 9.10 -5.82
CA TYR A 152 -1.86 8.96 -6.26
C TYR A 152 -2.85 9.62 -5.27
N HIS A 153 -2.70 9.38 -3.97
CA HIS A 153 -3.53 10.01 -2.93
C HIS A 153 -3.42 11.54 -2.97
N VAL A 154 -2.18 12.08 -3.00
CA VAL A 154 -1.93 13.53 -3.08
C VAL A 154 -2.59 14.12 -4.33
N LYS A 155 -2.43 13.48 -5.50
CA LYS A 155 -3.05 13.91 -6.74
C LYS A 155 -4.57 13.97 -6.63
N ARG A 156 -5.20 12.98 -6.00
CA ARG A 156 -6.66 12.91 -5.88
C ARG A 156 -7.24 13.89 -4.86
N VAL A 157 -6.52 14.17 -3.78
CA VAL A 157 -7.00 15.08 -2.72
C VAL A 157 -6.76 16.55 -3.05
N PHE A 158 -5.62 16.89 -3.67
CA PHE A 158 -5.19 18.28 -3.80
C PHE A 158 -5.24 18.84 -5.23
N ILE A 159 -5.29 18.01 -6.27
CA ILE A 159 -5.26 18.50 -7.65
C ILE A 159 -6.69 18.64 -8.15
N HIS A 160 -7.23 19.85 -8.02
CA HIS A 160 -8.49 20.29 -8.63
C HIS A 160 -8.31 21.45 -9.62
N SER A 161 -7.06 21.80 -9.96
CA SER A 161 -6.78 22.81 -10.97
C SER A 161 -6.15 22.19 -12.20
N ASP A 162 -6.67 22.53 -13.38
CA ASP A 162 -6.13 22.14 -14.68
C ASP A 162 -4.65 22.55 -14.82
N SER A 163 -4.17 23.53 -14.05
CA SER A 163 -2.76 23.99 -14.03
C SER A 163 -1.76 22.98 -13.45
N PHE A 164 -2.19 22.03 -12.61
CA PHE A 164 -1.30 21.02 -12.02
C PHE A 164 -1.29 19.71 -12.82
N ASN A 165 -2.21 19.54 -13.79
CA ASN A 165 -2.19 18.39 -14.69
C ASN A 165 -0.94 18.40 -15.57
N ASP A 166 -0.51 19.56 -16.07
CA ASP A 166 0.66 19.65 -16.98
C ASP A 166 2.00 19.28 -16.31
N LEU A 167 2.11 19.39 -14.99
CA LEU A 167 3.33 19.05 -14.23
C LEU A 167 3.43 17.56 -13.85
N LEU A 168 2.32 16.82 -13.85
CA LEU A 168 2.23 15.43 -13.38
C LEU A 168 1.70 14.44 -14.43
N VAL A 169 1.35 14.90 -15.63
CA VAL A 169 0.95 14.02 -16.76
C VAL A 169 2.12 13.16 -17.27
N ASN A 170 3.37 13.52 -16.96
CA ASN A 170 4.56 12.76 -17.36
C ASN A 170 5.06 11.73 -16.32
N SER A 171 4.40 11.60 -15.16
CA SER A 171 4.81 10.66 -14.11
C SER A 171 3.74 9.59 -13.88
N ASN A 172 3.77 8.62 -14.82
CA ASN A 172 3.17 7.28 -14.81
C ASN A 172 1.63 7.15 -14.75
N PRO A 173 1.06 6.17 -15.49
CA PRO A 173 -0.35 5.87 -15.44
C PRO A 173 -0.73 5.33 -14.06
N LEU A 174 -2.03 5.45 -13.72
CA LEU A 174 -2.67 4.88 -12.54
C LEU A 174 -2.12 3.49 -12.16
N PRO A 175 -2.16 3.10 -10.88
CA PRO A 175 -2.15 1.69 -10.55
C PRO A 175 -3.45 1.10 -11.13
N ASP A 176 -3.36 0.51 -12.32
CA ASP A 176 -4.38 -0.39 -12.82
C ASP A 176 -4.77 -1.34 -11.69
N ASN A 177 -6.07 -1.42 -11.38
CA ASN A 177 -6.67 -2.40 -10.46
C ASN A 177 -6.61 -3.83 -11.03
N SER A 178 -5.62 -4.09 -11.88
CA SER A 178 -5.38 -5.37 -12.51
C SER A 178 -4.98 -6.37 -11.40
N PRO A 179 -5.76 -7.45 -11.18
CA PRO A 179 -5.38 -8.52 -10.24
C PRO A 179 -4.01 -9.14 -10.56
N THR A 180 -3.50 -8.89 -11.77
CA THR A 180 -2.17 -9.27 -12.26
C THR A 180 -1.01 -8.51 -11.62
N LYS A 181 -1.23 -7.41 -10.87
CA LYS A 181 -0.15 -6.54 -10.36
C LYS A 181 0.39 -6.89 -8.97
N LEU A 182 -0.20 -7.84 -8.24
CA LEU A 182 0.30 -8.32 -6.92
C LEU A 182 0.86 -9.74 -6.97
N VAL A 183 1.09 -10.26 -8.18
CA VAL A 183 1.74 -11.57 -8.38
C VAL A 183 3.09 -11.62 -7.66
N TRP A 184 3.82 -10.50 -7.61
CA TRP A 184 5.11 -10.40 -6.92
C TRP A 184 5.05 -10.61 -5.40
N CYS A 185 3.92 -10.33 -4.73
CA CYS A 185 3.77 -10.60 -3.29
C CYS A 185 3.72 -12.10 -3.02
N ASN A 186 2.92 -12.83 -3.80
CA ASN A 186 2.81 -14.27 -3.69
C ASN A 186 4.09 -14.97 -4.18
N GLU A 187 4.67 -14.51 -5.29
CA GLU A 187 5.96 -15.00 -5.80
C GLU A 187 7.06 -14.82 -4.74
N PHE A 188 7.08 -13.66 -4.06
CA PHE A 188 8.04 -13.43 -2.99
C PHE A 188 7.86 -14.39 -1.82
N ILE A 189 6.63 -14.63 -1.34
CA ILE A 189 6.39 -15.58 -0.24
C ILE A 189 6.86 -16.99 -0.64
N VAL A 190 6.53 -17.45 -1.86
CA VAL A 190 6.93 -18.77 -2.36
C VAL A 190 8.45 -18.87 -2.50
N GLN A 191 9.08 -17.84 -3.09
CA GLN A 191 10.53 -17.77 -3.24
C GLN A 191 11.23 -17.75 -1.88
N LEU A 192 10.76 -16.91 -0.95
CA LEU A 192 11.32 -16.79 0.39
C LEU A 192 11.18 -18.09 1.18
N ASN A 193 10.03 -18.77 1.11
CA ASN A 193 9.86 -20.08 1.75
C ASN A 193 10.87 -21.10 1.22
N THR A 194 10.98 -21.19 -0.11
CA THR A 194 11.95 -22.10 -0.77
C THR A 194 13.38 -21.78 -0.35
N LEU A 195 13.73 -20.50 -0.23
CA LEU A 195 15.05 -20.03 0.19
C LEU A 195 15.36 -20.32 1.66
N LEU A 196 14.37 -20.15 2.55
CA LEU A 196 14.54 -20.39 3.98
C LEU A 196 14.60 -21.88 4.32
N ASP A 197 13.97 -22.76 3.53
CA ASP A 197 14.10 -24.22 3.68
C ASP A 197 15.55 -24.69 3.56
N PHE A 198 16.42 -23.98 2.83
CA PHE A 198 17.85 -24.28 2.74
C PHE A 198 18.69 -23.86 3.94
N LEU A 199 18.12 -23.08 4.88
CA LEU A 199 18.78 -22.67 6.12
C LEU A 199 18.48 -23.60 7.30
N ILE A 200 17.57 -24.56 7.12
CA ILE A 200 17.10 -25.52 8.14
C ILE A 200 17.84 -26.84 8.01
#